data_AF-A0ABD0PAT2-F1
#
_entry.id   AF-A0ABD0PAT2-F1
#
_cell.length_a   1.000
_cell.length_b   1.000
_cell.length_c   1.000
_cell.angle_alpha   90.00
_cell.angle_beta   90.00
_cell.angle_gamma   90.00
#
_symmetry.space_group_name_H-M   'P 1'
#
loop_
_entity.id
_entity.type
_entity.pdbx_description
1 polymer ?
#
loop_
_entity_poly.entity_id
_entity_poly.type
_entity_poly.pdbx_seq_one_letter_code
_entity_poly.pdbx_strand_id
1 'polypeptide(L)'
;GNVIFMNKKCLRKSVVFISRCHASAAQPDLSSHLAGRSYADLYELSIKDPETFWGSIAKERLAWTKPFNQVADCDLSSGKISWFLGGQLN
;
A
#
# COMPACT_ATOMS: atom_id res chain seq x y z
N GLY A 1 36.12 17.27 -27.36
CA GLY A 1 36.23 15.91 -26.81
C GLY A 1 35.46 14.94 -27.69
N ASN A 2 36.21 14.14 -28.44
CA ASN A 2 35.93 12.80 -28.98
C ASN A 2 34.97 11.92 -28.12
N VAL A 3 34.16 10.95 -28.57
CA VAL A 3 33.78 10.37 -29.88
C VAL A 3 32.38 9.71 -29.74
N ILE A 4 31.54 9.93 -30.75
CA ILE A 4 30.55 9.07 -31.45
C ILE A 4 30.42 7.59 -30.99
N PHE A 5 29.20 7.05 -30.93
CA PHE A 5 28.80 5.95 -31.84
C PHE A 5 27.28 5.84 -32.02
N MET A 6 26.87 5.97 -33.29
CA MET A 6 25.53 5.70 -33.79
C MET A 6 25.21 4.19 -33.80
N ASN A 7 23.94 3.82 -33.60
CA ASN A 7 23.32 2.82 -34.47
C ASN A 7 21.78 2.99 -34.49
N LYS A 8 21.24 3.67 -35.50
CA LYS A 8 20.58 3.17 -36.73
C LYS A 8 19.22 2.48 -36.53
N LYS A 9 18.28 2.92 -37.36
CA LYS A 9 16.86 2.57 -37.44
C LYS A 9 16.61 1.06 -37.60
N CYS A 10 15.48 0.57 -37.09
CA CYS A 10 14.67 -0.40 -37.83
C CYS A 10 13.18 -0.25 -37.50
N LEU A 11 12.41 0.32 -38.44
CA LEU A 11 10.97 0.12 -38.54
C LEU A 11 10.75 -1.27 -39.14
N ARG A 12 10.08 -2.19 -38.43
CA ARG A 12 9.32 -3.30 -39.03
C ARG A 12 8.15 -3.66 -38.12
N LYS A 13 6.95 -3.65 -38.71
CA LYS A 13 5.68 -4.11 -38.13
C LYS A 13 5.86 -5.50 -37.51
N SER A 14 5.46 -5.67 -36.26
CA SER A 14 4.92 -6.95 -35.81
C SER A 14 3.91 -6.69 -34.70
N VAL A 15 2.76 -7.34 -34.84
CA VAL A 15 1.59 -7.21 -33.97
C VAL A 15 1.97 -7.55 -32.55
N VAL A 16 2.03 -6.57 -31.66
CA VAL A 16 1.98 -6.83 -30.22
C VAL A 16 0.96 -5.88 -29.65
N PHE A 17 -0.13 -6.50 -29.21
CA PHE A 17 -1.24 -6.00 -28.44
C PHE A 17 -1.01 -4.59 -27.86
N ILE A 18 -1.95 -3.70 -28.15
CA ILE A 18 -2.25 -2.56 -27.29
C ILE A 18 -2.56 -3.17 -25.92
N SER A 19 -1.53 -3.37 -25.11
CA SER A 19 -1.70 -3.55 -23.69
C SER A 19 -2.34 -2.25 -23.25
N ARG A 20 -3.62 -2.31 -22.88
CA ARG A 20 -4.28 -1.21 -22.22
C ARG A 20 -3.33 -0.77 -21.11
N CYS A 21 -2.74 0.41 -21.27
CA CYS A 21 -2.32 1.19 -20.13
C CYS A 21 -3.61 1.47 -19.37
N HIS A 22 -4.01 0.53 -18.52
CA HIS A 22 -5.05 0.76 -17.55
C HIS A 22 -4.38 1.67 -16.55
N ALA A 23 -4.52 2.98 -16.77
CA ALA A 23 -4.40 3.96 -15.72
C ALA A 23 -5.54 3.67 -14.74
N SER A 24 -5.44 2.57 -13.99
CA SER A 24 -6.18 2.42 -12.76
C SER A 24 -5.56 3.47 -11.85
N ALA A 25 -6.27 4.57 -11.67
CA ALA A 25 -5.99 5.54 -10.64
C ALA A 25 -5.58 4.75 -9.39
N ALA A 26 -4.34 4.95 -8.95
CA ALA A 26 -3.66 4.13 -7.97
C ALA A 26 -4.48 4.08 -6.69
N GLN A 27 -5.30 3.05 -6.54
CA GLN A 27 -5.86 2.65 -5.27
C GLN A 27 -4.98 1.47 -4.87
N PRO A 28 -4.17 1.60 -3.80
CA PRO A 28 -3.40 0.46 -3.32
C PRO A 28 -4.39 -0.65 -3.03
N ASP A 29 -4.17 -1.81 -3.67
CA ASP A 29 -4.95 -2.99 -3.36
C ASP A 29 -4.87 -3.22 -1.86
N LEU A 30 -6.01 -3.53 -1.24
CA LEU A 30 -5.99 -3.93 0.16
C LEU A 30 -5.06 -5.14 0.28
N SER A 31 -4.41 -5.28 1.44
CA SER A 31 -3.58 -6.44 1.76
C SER A 31 -4.21 -7.73 1.25
N SER A 32 -3.42 -8.66 0.73
CA SER A 32 -3.91 -9.87 0.06
C SER A 32 -4.97 -10.65 0.86
N HIS A 33 -4.91 -10.63 2.20
CA HIS A 33 -5.86 -11.28 3.10
C HIS A 33 -7.18 -10.51 3.33
N LEU A 34 -7.22 -9.24 2.92
CA LEU A 34 -8.38 -8.35 2.96
C LEU A 34 -9.00 -8.12 1.56
N ALA A 35 -8.24 -8.37 0.50
CA ALA A 35 -8.71 -8.23 -0.88
C ALA A 35 -9.95 -9.10 -1.16
N GLY A 36 -10.90 -8.56 -1.93
CA GLY A 36 -12.12 -9.27 -2.35
C GLY A 36 -13.23 -9.41 -1.29
N ARG A 37 -13.01 -8.92 -0.06
CA ARG A 37 -14.04 -8.88 0.99
C ARG A 37 -15.04 -7.75 0.76
N SER A 38 -16.28 -7.94 1.23
CA SER A 38 -17.27 -6.87 1.20
C SER A 38 -16.95 -5.79 2.24
N TYR A 39 -17.55 -4.61 2.09
CA TYR A 39 -17.43 -3.55 3.10
C TYR A 39 -17.89 -4.03 4.48
N ALA A 40 -18.98 -4.79 4.57
CA ALA A 40 -19.51 -5.30 5.83
C ALA A 40 -18.49 -6.24 6.51
N ASP A 41 -17.87 -7.14 5.75
CA ASP A 41 -16.85 -8.06 6.28
C ASP A 41 -15.61 -7.32 6.78
N LEU A 42 -15.16 -6.30 6.03
CA LEU A 42 -14.02 -5.48 6.41
C LEU A 42 -14.33 -4.65 7.66
N TYR A 43 -15.54 -4.11 7.75
CA TYR A 43 -16.01 -3.38 8.93
C TYR A 43 -16.02 -4.28 10.16
N GLU A 44 -16.62 -5.48 10.07
CA GLU A 44 -16.61 -6.43 11.17
C GLU A 44 -15.19 -6.80 11.60
N LEU A 45 -14.30 -7.04 10.64
CA LEU A 45 -12.90 -7.37 10.92
C LEU A 45 -12.17 -6.22 11.61
N SER A 46 -12.40 -4.97 11.18
CA SER A 46 -11.78 -3.78 11.76
C SER A 46 -12.12 -3.57 13.24
N ILE A 47 -13.25 -4.15 13.70
CA ILE A 47 -13.71 -4.08 15.08
C ILE A 47 -13.30 -5.33 15.87
N LYS A 48 -13.47 -6.52 15.29
CA LYS A 48 -13.20 -7.80 15.96
C LYS A 48 -11.71 -8.05 16.14
N ASP A 49 -10.90 -7.67 15.15
CA ASP A 49 -9.44 -7.84 15.18
C ASP A 49 -8.75 -6.56 14.65
N PRO A 50 -8.75 -5.48 15.45
CA PRO A 50 -8.18 -4.20 15.03
C PRO A 50 -6.66 -4.28 14.86
N GLU A 51 -5.97 -5.16 15.59
CA GLU A 51 -4.51 -5.30 15.50
C GLU A 51 -4.10 -5.84 14.13
N THR A 52 -4.72 -6.94 13.70
CA THR A 52 -4.43 -7.50 12.37
C THR A 52 -4.88 -6.54 11.27
N PHE A 53 -6.10 -5.99 11.38
CA PHE A 53 -6.68 -5.15 10.33
C PHE A 53 -5.93 -3.83 10.14
N TRP A 54 -5.81 -3.02 11.19
CA TRP A 54 -5.13 -1.73 11.08
C TRP A 54 -3.62 -1.90 10.98
N GLY A 55 -3.06 -2.96 11.57
CA GLY A 55 -1.64 -3.27 11.49
C GLY A 55 -1.18 -3.59 10.07
N SER A 56 -1.93 -4.39 9.31
CA SER A 56 -1.59 -4.70 7.92
C SER A 56 -1.72 -3.48 7.02
N ILE A 57 -2.85 -2.77 7.11
CA ILE A 57 -3.11 -1.57 6.31
C ILE A 57 -2.05 -0.50 6.57
N ALA A 58 -1.70 -0.24 7.83
CA ALA A 58 -0.72 0.78 8.17
C ALA A 58 0.69 0.43 7.68
N LYS A 59 1.10 -0.85 7.74
CA LYS A 59 2.40 -1.31 7.24
C LYS A 59 2.53 -1.17 5.73
N GLU A 60 1.45 -1.43 5.00
CA GLU A 60 1.46 -1.39 3.53
C GLU A 60 1.28 0.01 2.96
N ARG A 61 0.47 0.86 3.63
CA ARG A 61 0.08 2.18 3.08
C ARG A 61 0.96 3.33 3.53
N LEU A 62 1.70 3.20 4.63
CA LEU A 62 2.52 4.27 5.17
C LEU A 62 4.01 3.94 5.00
N ALA A 63 4.79 4.96 4.65
CA ALA A 63 6.23 4.84 4.51
C ALA A 63 6.91 5.05 5.88
N TRP A 64 7.09 3.96 6.62
CA TRP A 64 7.72 3.97 7.93
C TRP A 64 9.23 4.17 7.83
N THR A 65 9.75 5.19 8.53
CA THR A 65 11.19 5.30 8.81
C THR A 65 11.60 4.28 9.86
N LYS A 66 10.74 4.09 10.87
CA LYS A 66 10.86 3.02 11.85
C LYS A 66 9.51 2.33 11.99
N PRO A 67 9.43 0.99 11.86
CA PRO A 67 8.18 0.27 12.03
C PRO A 67 7.68 0.38 13.46
N PHE A 68 6.36 0.44 13.62
CA PHE A 68 5.71 0.38 14.92
C PHE A 68 5.72 -1.04 15.50
N ASN A 69 5.61 -1.15 16.82
CA ASN A 69 5.52 -2.43 17.53
C ASN A 69 4.13 -2.71 18.10
N GLN A 70 3.28 -1.68 18.26
CA GLN A 70 1.93 -1.83 18.77
C GLN A 70 0.95 -0.98 17.97
N VAL A 71 -0.17 -1.56 17.55
CA VAL A 71 -1.16 -0.89 16.69
C VAL A 71 -1.95 0.18 17.44
N ALA A 72 -2.41 -0.13 18.64
CA ALA A 72 -3.17 0.81 19.47
C ALA A 72 -2.93 0.57 20.97
N ASP A 73 -2.98 1.65 21.73
CA ASP A 73 -3.05 1.67 23.19
C ASP A 73 -4.05 2.76 23.58
N CYS A 74 -5.31 2.36 23.79
CA CYS A 74 -6.43 3.28 23.94
C CYS A 74 -7.20 2.97 25.23
N ASP A 75 -7.38 4.00 26.04
CA ASP A 75 -8.27 4.03 27.20
C ASP A 75 -9.15 5.28 27.11
N LEU A 76 -10.40 5.07 26.71
CA LEU A 76 -11.39 6.14 26.55
C LEU A 76 -11.76 6.79 27.88
N SER A 77 -11.63 6.07 29.00
CA SER A 77 -12.00 6.60 30.32
C SER A 77 -11.00 7.64 30.82
N SER A 78 -9.71 7.44 30.50
CA SER A 78 -8.65 8.41 30.80
C SER A 78 -8.37 9.40 29.65
N GLY A 79 -9.02 9.23 28.50
CA GLY A 79 -8.78 10.03 27.30
C GLY A 79 -7.43 9.74 26.63
N LYS A 80 -6.78 8.62 26.97
CA LYS A 80 -5.52 8.19 26.37
C LYS A 80 -5.81 7.47 25.06
N ILE A 81 -5.36 8.01 23.94
CA ILE A 81 -5.54 7.39 22.62
C ILE A 81 -4.21 7.46 21.87
N SER A 82 -3.58 6.31 21.67
CA SER A 82 -2.31 6.19 20.95
C SER A 82 -2.42 5.14 19.85
N TRP A 83 -1.91 5.48 18.66
CA TRP A 83 -1.87 4.59 17.51
C TRP A 83 -0.44 4.41 17.01
N PHE A 84 -0.13 3.21 16.53
CA PHE A 84 1.15 2.81 15.93
C PHE A 84 2.37 3.19 16.79
N LEU A 85 2.31 2.81 18.07
CA LEU A 85 3.35 3.14 19.04
C LEU A 85 4.70 2.57 18.59
N GLY A 86 5.76 3.31 18.88
CA GLY A 86 7.13 2.98 18.49
C GLY A 86 7.46 3.26 17.01
N GLY A 87 6.46 3.54 16.17
CA GLY A 87 6.64 3.88 14.77
C GLY A 87 7.09 5.33 14.55
N GLN A 88 7.79 5.58 13.45
CA GLN A 88 8.22 6.92 13.03
C GLN A 88 8.00 7.14 11.53
N LEU A 89 7.53 8.33 11.18
CA LEU A 89 7.25 8.84 9.82
C LEU A 89 7.95 10.20 9.62
N ASN A 90 7.92 10.75 8.40
CA ASN A 90 8.47 12.08 8.05
C ASN A 90 7.45 12.94 7.32
#